data_AF-A0A6I4TUI1-F1
#
_entry.id   AF-A0A6I4TUI1-F1
#
_cell.length_a   1.000
_cell.length_b   1.000
_cell.length_c   1.000
_cell.angle_alpha   90.00
_cell.angle_beta   90.00
_cell.angle_gamma   90.00
#
_symmetry.space_group_name_H-M   'P 1'
#
loop_
_entity.id
_entity.type
_entity.pdbx_description
1 polymer ?
#
loop_
_entity_poly.entity_id
_entity_poly.type
_entity_poly.pdbx_seq_one_letter_code
_entity_poly.pdbx_strand_id
1 'polypeptide(L)'
;MNDDYLPLLLVLIPLGPIALWLIVTTAISIVSGWFRLQRTYPPMPAQVRTSLPRQSAEMGFGVAFSRALTLTAGPDGIGISVSRLLGPFLRPVTIPWHAITAERRHMFMAQGVRLTFGRPEVGTLTIHARSWDQLAPFSPAPRMARDLPPITARLAIAGLVKAWLLLTGTAATAFYAIPRLFTDSGPPLVFCIMMPGMGFAMLMALRYLRQPR
;
A
#
# COMPACT_ATOMS: atom_id res chain seq x y z
N MET A 1 -29.57 19.81 -25.14
CA MET A 1 -28.24 19.20 -24.94
C MET A 1 -27.79 18.77 -26.32
N ASN A 2 -26.75 19.39 -26.89
CA ASN A 2 -26.33 19.06 -28.27
C ASN A 2 -25.84 17.62 -28.34
N ASP A 3 -26.26 16.89 -29.36
CA ASP A 3 -25.86 15.50 -29.61
C ASP A 3 -24.35 15.35 -29.89
N ASP A 4 -23.66 16.45 -30.18
CA ASP A 4 -22.21 16.49 -30.43
C ASP A 4 -21.36 16.07 -29.19
N TYR A 5 -21.91 16.17 -27.98
CA TYR A 5 -21.18 15.84 -26.75
C TYR A 5 -21.31 14.37 -26.32
N LEU A 6 -22.30 13.64 -26.85
CA LEU A 6 -22.52 12.21 -26.55
C LEU A 6 -21.29 11.32 -26.81
N PRO A 7 -20.61 11.39 -27.97
CA PRO A 7 -19.42 10.57 -28.21
C PRO A 7 -18.26 10.94 -27.28
N LEU A 8 -18.10 12.23 -26.96
CA LEU A 8 -17.07 12.70 -26.03
C LEU A 8 -17.33 12.16 -24.61
N LEU A 9 -18.57 12.23 -24.14
CA LEU A 9 -19.00 11.68 -22.84
C LEU A 9 -18.76 10.17 -22.77
N LEU A 10 -19.13 9.43 -23.83
CA LEU A 10 -18.92 7.98 -23.92
C LEU A 10 -17.43 7.57 -23.79
N VAL A 11 -16.51 8.40 -24.28
CA VAL A 11 -15.06 8.16 -24.15
C VAL A 11 -14.52 8.63 -22.79
N LEU A 12 -14.95 9.79 -22.28
CA LEU A 12 -14.45 10.32 -21.01
C LEU A 12 -14.90 9.52 -19.79
N ILE A 13 -16.11 8.93 -19.81
CA ILE A 13 -16.65 8.14 -18.70
C ILE A 13 -15.72 6.98 -18.29
N PRO A 14 -15.24 6.11 -19.20
CA PRO A 14 -14.29 5.06 -18.83
C PRO A 14 -12.86 5.58 -18.67
N LEU A 15 -12.44 6.58 -19.46
CA LEU A 15 -11.05 7.05 -19.48
C LEU A 15 -10.69 7.83 -18.20
N GLY A 16 -11.60 8.65 -17.68
CA GLY A 16 -11.37 9.47 -16.49
C GLY A 16 -10.97 8.66 -15.24
N PRO A 17 -11.77 7.65 -14.83
CA PRO A 17 -11.43 6.77 -13.71
C PRO A 17 -10.11 6.00 -13.90
N ILE A 18 -9.82 5.56 -15.14
CA ILE A 18 -8.56 4.86 -15.45
C ILE A 18 -7.37 5.82 -15.29
N ALA A 19 -7.46 7.03 -15.84
CA ALA A 19 -6.43 8.05 -15.71
C ALA A 19 -6.20 8.42 -14.24
N LEU A 20 -7.28 8.65 -13.48
CA LEU A 20 -7.20 8.93 -12.05
C LEU A 20 -6.56 7.76 -11.28
N TRP A 21 -6.95 6.52 -11.57
CA TRP A 21 -6.37 5.32 -10.97
C TRP A 21 -4.86 5.21 -11.24
N LEU A 22 -4.43 5.45 -12.48
CA LEU A 22 -3.02 5.45 -12.86
C LEU A 22 -2.23 6.55 -12.15
N ILE A 23 -2.80 7.75 -12.02
CA ILE A 23 -2.18 8.86 -11.30
C ILE A 23 -2.01 8.50 -9.81
N VAL A 24 -3.07 8.00 -9.18
CA VAL A 24 -3.05 7.63 -7.75
C VAL A 24 -2.05 6.51 -7.48
N THR A 25 -2.07 5.43 -8.26
CA THR A 25 -1.12 4.30 -8.10
C THR A 25 0.33 4.73 -8.34
N THR A 26 0.58 5.63 -9.30
CA THR A 26 1.90 6.22 -9.54
C THR A 26 2.35 7.10 -8.38
N ALA A 27 1.48 7.97 -7.86
CA ALA A 27 1.78 8.82 -6.71
C ALA A 27 2.13 7.97 -5.46
N ILE A 28 1.35 6.93 -5.18
CA ILE A 28 1.61 5.97 -4.10
C ILE A 28 2.99 5.30 -4.27
N SER A 29 3.35 4.94 -5.49
CA SER A 29 4.64 4.32 -5.82
C SER A 29 5.83 5.26 -5.60
N ILE A 30 5.65 6.56 -5.87
CA ILE A 30 6.66 7.60 -5.59
C ILE A 30 6.80 7.80 -4.08
N VAL A 31 5.69 8.02 -3.38
CA VAL A 31 5.68 8.30 -1.93
C VAL A 31 6.18 7.12 -1.10
N SER A 32 5.88 5.87 -1.50
CA SER A 32 6.40 4.67 -0.82
C SER A 32 7.92 4.50 -0.95
N GLY A 33 8.57 5.19 -1.89
CA GLY A 33 9.99 5.00 -2.20
C GLY A 33 10.28 3.76 -3.06
N TRP A 34 9.26 3.11 -3.62
CA TRP A 34 9.44 1.89 -4.42
C TRP A 34 10.37 2.11 -5.62
N PHE A 35 10.23 3.25 -6.31
CA PHE A 35 11.09 3.60 -7.45
C PHE A 35 12.58 3.68 -7.10
N ARG A 36 12.91 4.10 -5.88
CA ARG A 36 14.29 4.12 -5.39
C ARG A 36 14.76 2.69 -5.12
N LEU A 37 13.92 1.91 -4.46
CA LEU A 37 14.22 0.52 -4.11
C LEU A 37 14.45 -0.36 -5.36
N GLN A 38 13.62 -0.24 -6.39
CA GLN A 38 13.80 -1.01 -7.64
C GLN A 38 15.05 -0.63 -8.44
N ARG A 39 15.53 0.62 -8.29
CA ARG A 39 16.77 1.06 -8.95
C ARG A 39 17.98 0.48 -8.23
N THR A 40 17.93 0.40 -6.91
CA THR A 40 19.03 -0.16 -6.10
C THR A 40 19.06 -1.68 -6.13
N TYR A 41 17.90 -2.32 -6.13
CA TYR A 41 17.75 -3.77 -6.07
C TYR A 41 16.97 -4.28 -7.29
N PRO A 42 17.64 -4.42 -8.45
CA PRO A 42 16.99 -4.93 -9.66
C PRO A 42 16.52 -6.38 -9.44
N PRO A 43 15.52 -6.84 -10.22
CA PRO A 43 15.08 -8.22 -10.16
C PRO A 43 16.23 -9.15 -10.57
N MET A 44 16.68 -9.97 -9.63
CA MET A 44 17.55 -11.11 -9.92
C MET A 44 16.69 -12.35 -10.19
N PRO A 45 17.14 -13.29 -11.05
CA PRO A 45 16.53 -14.61 -11.18
C PRO A 45 16.75 -15.39 -9.87
N ALA A 46 15.97 -15.06 -8.85
CA ALA A 46 16.04 -15.70 -7.57
C ALA A 46 15.49 -17.12 -7.71
N GLN A 47 16.25 -18.11 -7.23
CA GLN A 47 15.72 -19.46 -7.09
C GLN A 47 14.66 -19.44 -5.98
N VAL A 48 13.39 -19.31 -6.39
CA VAL A 48 12.25 -19.18 -5.46
C VAL A 48 12.06 -20.51 -4.74
N ARG A 49 12.32 -20.53 -3.43
CA ARG A 49 12.04 -21.68 -2.56
C ARG A 49 10.63 -21.63 -1.99
N THR A 50 10.17 -20.43 -1.65
CA THR A 50 8.81 -20.20 -1.17
C THR A 50 8.22 -18.93 -1.77
N SER A 51 6.92 -18.93 -1.99
CA SER A 51 6.15 -17.80 -2.52
C SER A 51 4.88 -17.63 -1.70
N LEU A 52 4.72 -16.44 -1.13
CA LEU A 52 3.58 -16.03 -0.33
C LEU A 52 2.84 -14.94 -1.12
N PRO A 53 1.79 -15.29 -1.88
CA PRO A 53 0.98 -14.29 -2.58
C PRO A 53 0.03 -13.57 -1.61
N ARG A 54 -0.54 -12.45 -2.07
CA ARG A 54 -1.60 -11.68 -1.38
C ARG A 54 -1.23 -11.24 0.04
N GLN A 55 0.04 -10.94 0.24
CA GLN A 55 0.56 -10.41 1.49
C GLN A 55 0.22 -8.93 1.62
N SER A 56 0.12 -8.51 2.88
CA SER A 56 -0.05 -7.11 3.24
C SER A 56 1.24 -6.61 3.88
N ALA A 57 1.69 -5.43 3.47
CA ALA A 57 2.84 -4.78 4.07
C ALA A 57 2.71 -3.26 4.01
N GLU A 58 3.49 -2.58 4.83
CA GLU A 58 3.60 -1.12 4.86
C GLU A 58 5.00 -0.71 4.40
N MET A 59 5.11 0.21 3.45
CA MET A 59 6.40 0.66 2.92
C MET A 59 6.60 2.16 3.11
N GLY A 60 7.84 2.56 3.38
CA GLY A 60 8.27 3.95 3.43
C GLY A 60 7.46 4.80 4.42
N PHE A 61 6.88 5.90 3.95
CA PHE A 61 6.08 6.86 4.73
C PHE A 61 4.67 6.35 5.14
N GLY A 62 4.54 5.07 5.47
CA GLY A 62 3.27 4.49 5.93
C GLY A 62 2.33 4.04 4.82
N VAL A 63 2.84 3.81 3.60
CA VAL A 63 2.02 3.35 2.48
C VAL A 63 1.67 1.88 2.67
N ALA A 64 0.40 1.59 2.94
CA ALA A 64 -0.08 0.23 3.15
C ALA A 64 -0.50 -0.46 1.84
N PHE A 65 0.23 -1.50 1.47
CA PHE A 65 -0.12 -2.42 0.38
C PHE A 65 -0.96 -3.56 0.94
N SER A 66 -2.29 -3.45 0.89
CA SER A 66 -3.19 -4.49 1.40
C SER A 66 -3.42 -5.59 0.37
N ARG A 67 -3.02 -6.83 0.68
CA ARG A 67 -3.21 -8.03 -0.17
C ARG A 67 -2.68 -7.88 -1.60
N ALA A 68 -1.77 -6.94 -1.81
CA ALA A 68 -1.25 -6.56 -3.11
C ALA A 68 0.13 -7.15 -3.39
N LEU A 69 0.80 -7.65 -2.36
CA LEU A 69 2.18 -8.08 -2.46
C LEU A 69 2.29 -9.59 -2.61
N THR A 70 3.26 -10.01 -3.40
CA THR A 70 3.76 -11.39 -3.42
C THR A 70 5.19 -11.34 -2.94
N LEU A 71 5.43 -11.98 -1.80
CA LEU A 71 6.75 -12.14 -1.19
C LEU A 71 7.32 -13.48 -1.61
N THR A 72 8.51 -13.50 -2.16
CA THR A 72 9.24 -14.72 -2.46
C THR A 72 10.52 -14.76 -1.63
N ALA A 73 10.94 -15.94 -1.19
CA ALA A 73 12.25 -16.12 -0.56
C ALA A 73 13.04 -17.21 -1.28
N GLY A 74 14.31 -16.93 -1.48
CA GLY A 74 15.32 -17.84 -2.02
C GLY A 74 16.64 -17.71 -1.27
N PRO A 75 17.67 -18.50 -1.64
CA PRO A 75 19.00 -18.41 -1.03
C PRO A 75 19.63 -17.03 -1.17
N ASP A 76 19.37 -16.36 -2.28
CA ASP A 76 20.00 -15.08 -2.61
C ASP A 76 19.37 -13.89 -1.88
N GLY A 77 18.07 -13.98 -1.54
CA GLY A 77 17.35 -12.87 -0.94
C GLY A 77 15.83 -13.04 -0.88
N ILE A 78 15.17 -11.94 -0.50
CA ILE A 78 13.72 -11.80 -0.54
C ILE A 78 13.33 -11.06 -1.82
N GLY A 79 12.52 -11.70 -2.66
CA GLY A 79 11.82 -11.05 -3.75
C GLY A 79 10.52 -10.43 -3.27
N ILE A 80 10.22 -9.23 -3.75
CA ILE A 80 8.97 -8.54 -3.45
C ILE A 80 8.39 -8.09 -4.79
N SER A 81 7.11 -8.37 -5.01
CA SER A 81 6.40 -7.92 -6.20
C SER A 81 5.02 -7.39 -5.82
N VAL A 82 4.57 -6.36 -6.52
CA VAL A 82 3.22 -5.79 -6.37
C VAL A 82 2.34 -6.33 -7.50
N SER A 83 1.05 -6.53 -7.21
CA SER A 83 0.08 -6.87 -8.25
C SER A 83 0.03 -5.77 -9.31
N ARG A 84 -0.06 -6.18 -10.58
CA ARG A 84 -0.10 -5.24 -11.72
C ARG A 84 -1.29 -4.28 -11.68
N LEU A 85 -2.36 -4.64 -10.97
CA LEU A 85 -3.54 -3.79 -10.81
C LEU A 85 -3.24 -2.55 -9.97
N LEU A 86 -2.43 -2.69 -8.91
CA LEU A 86 -2.11 -1.61 -7.97
C LEU A 86 -0.78 -0.90 -8.27
N GLY A 87 0.05 -1.51 -9.11
CA GLY A 87 1.32 -0.95 -9.53
C GLY A 87 1.68 -1.39 -10.94
N PRO A 88 1.00 -0.90 -11.99
CA PRO A 88 1.29 -1.31 -13.36
C PRO A 88 2.73 -0.99 -13.79
N PHE A 89 3.34 0.03 -13.18
CA PHE A 89 4.71 0.45 -13.43
C PHE A 89 5.72 -0.09 -12.39
N LEU A 90 5.25 -0.83 -11.37
CA LEU A 90 6.11 -1.34 -10.32
C LEU A 90 6.76 -2.64 -10.76
N ARG A 91 8.10 -2.64 -10.81
CA ARG A 91 8.86 -3.84 -11.13
C ARG A 91 9.09 -4.67 -9.86
N PRO A 92 9.16 -6.02 -9.97
CA PRO A 92 9.65 -6.87 -8.90
C PRO A 92 11.07 -6.48 -8.51
N VAL A 93 11.39 -6.65 -7.23
CA VAL A 93 12.66 -6.28 -6.63
C VAL A 93 13.18 -7.46 -5.81
N THR A 94 14.49 -7.72 -5.87
CA THR A 94 15.12 -8.81 -5.10
C THR A 94 16.16 -8.22 -4.17
N ILE A 95 15.91 -8.31 -2.87
CA ILE A 95 16.77 -7.72 -1.84
C ILE A 95 17.59 -8.83 -1.21
N PRO A 96 18.93 -8.74 -1.26
CA PRO A 96 19.77 -9.80 -0.74
C PRO A 96 19.76 -9.82 0.79
N TRP A 97 19.85 -11.01 1.39
CA TRP A 97 19.72 -11.19 2.85
C TRP A 97 20.68 -10.33 3.66
N HIS A 98 21.92 -10.14 3.20
CA HIS A 98 22.92 -9.34 3.88
C HIS A 98 22.57 -7.85 3.96
N ALA A 99 21.68 -7.36 3.08
CA ALA A 99 21.22 -5.98 3.04
C ALA A 99 19.94 -5.77 3.88
N ILE A 100 19.36 -6.83 4.44
CA ILE A 100 18.13 -6.78 5.23
C ILE A 100 18.49 -6.72 6.71
N THR A 101 17.92 -5.74 7.43
CA THR A 101 17.91 -5.74 8.89
C THR A 101 16.46 -5.85 9.34
N ALA A 102 16.15 -6.83 10.17
CA ALA A 102 14.80 -7.12 10.62
C ALA A 102 14.60 -6.67 12.06
N GLU A 103 13.63 -5.80 12.29
CA GLU A 103 13.25 -5.27 13.60
C GLU A 103 11.82 -5.69 13.92
N ARG A 104 11.57 -6.32 15.08
CA ARG A 104 10.19 -6.58 15.51
C ARG A 104 9.51 -5.25 15.81
N ARG A 105 8.35 -5.03 15.18
CA ARG A 105 7.55 -3.82 15.34
C ARG A 105 6.09 -4.19 15.47
N HIS A 106 5.39 -3.61 16.44
CA HIS A 106 3.94 -3.76 16.47
C HIS A 106 3.33 -2.98 15.30
N MET A 107 2.67 -3.66 14.37
CA MET A 107 1.80 -2.99 13.40
C MET A 107 0.49 -2.60 14.07
N PHE A 108 -0.31 -1.74 13.42
CA PHE A 108 -1.58 -1.21 13.92
C PHE A 108 -2.49 -2.24 14.65
N MET A 109 -2.42 -3.52 14.26
CA MET A 109 -3.29 -4.59 14.77
C MET A 109 -2.63 -5.98 14.92
N ALA A 110 -1.33 -6.11 14.62
CA ALA A 110 -0.65 -7.40 14.64
C ALA A 110 0.83 -7.22 14.95
N GLN A 111 1.49 -8.29 15.38
CA GLN A 111 2.95 -8.31 15.38
C GLN A 111 3.45 -8.21 13.93
N GLY A 112 4.33 -7.25 13.70
CA GLY A 112 4.99 -7.00 12.44
C GLY A 112 6.50 -7.11 12.58
N VAL A 113 7.17 -7.19 11.44
CA VAL A 113 8.61 -7.11 11.34
C VAL A 113 8.91 -6.03 10.32
N ARG A 114 9.55 -4.96 10.78
CA ARG A 114 10.08 -3.89 9.94
C ARG A 114 11.40 -4.36 9.38
N LEU A 115 11.43 -4.53 8.07
CA LEU A 115 12.61 -4.82 7.29
C LEU A 115 13.17 -3.49 6.80
N THR A 116 14.37 -3.14 7.23
CA THR A 116 15.12 -2.00 6.68
C THR A 116 16.12 -2.54 5.66
N PHE A 117 16.23 -1.83 4.53
CA PHE A 117 17.02 -2.28 3.39
C PHE A 117 18.19 -1.33 3.13
N GLY A 118 19.40 -1.89 3.06
CA GLY A 118 20.63 -1.19 2.72
C GLY A 118 21.32 -0.49 3.89
N ARG A 119 22.59 -0.13 3.67
CA ARG A 119 23.41 0.74 4.55
C ARG A 119 24.15 1.73 3.65
N PRO A 120 23.70 2.99 3.50
CA PRO A 120 22.59 3.68 4.19
C PRO A 120 21.18 3.19 3.78
N GLU A 121 20.17 3.53 4.58
CA GLU A 121 18.76 3.09 4.39
C GLU A 121 18.19 3.57 3.04
N VAL A 122 17.82 2.61 2.21
CA VAL A 122 17.22 2.83 0.87
C VAL A 122 15.70 2.83 0.96
N GLY A 123 15.14 1.99 1.83
CA GLY A 123 13.72 1.90 2.10
C GLY A 123 13.42 0.92 3.24
N THR A 124 12.16 0.93 3.68
CA THR A 124 11.67 0.02 4.73
C THR A 124 10.36 -0.62 4.35
N LEU A 125 10.19 -1.88 4.73
CA LEU A 125 8.98 -2.65 4.55
C LEU A 125 8.58 -3.33 5.86
N THR A 126 7.39 -3.06 6.36
CA THR A 126 6.84 -3.73 7.53
C THR A 126 5.89 -4.83 7.08
N ILE A 127 6.25 -6.10 7.34
CA ILE A 127 5.43 -7.28 6.99
C ILE A 127 4.91 -7.95 8.26
N HIS A 128 3.86 -8.76 8.15
CA HIS A 128 3.34 -9.50 9.31
C HIS A 128 4.39 -10.47 9.87
N ALA A 129 4.43 -10.63 11.19
CA ALA A 129 5.35 -11.56 11.85
C ALA A 129 5.18 -12.99 11.33
N ARG A 130 3.95 -13.45 11.11
CA ARG A 130 3.68 -14.77 10.49
C ARG A 130 4.31 -14.92 9.11
N SER A 131 4.27 -13.87 8.29
CA SER A 131 4.89 -13.89 6.96
C SER A 131 6.41 -13.90 7.09
N TRP A 132 6.97 -13.16 8.05
CA TRP A 132 8.40 -13.20 8.36
C TRP A 132 8.84 -14.58 8.86
N ASP A 133 8.11 -15.20 9.78
CA ASP A 133 8.44 -16.52 10.33
C ASP A 133 8.46 -17.61 9.25
N GLN A 134 7.71 -17.43 8.15
CA GLN A 134 7.74 -18.32 6.98
C GLN A 134 8.93 -18.03 6.04
N LEU A 135 9.46 -16.81 6.03
CA LEU A 135 10.56 -16.39 5.15
C LEU A 135 11.93 -16.53 5.83
N ALA A 136 11.99 -16.29 7.14
CA ALA A 136 13.21 -16.28 7.94
C ALA A 136 14.04 -17.59 7.88
N PRO A 137 13.44 -18.79 7.80
CA PRO A 137 14.21 -20.04 7.69
C PRO A 137 15.09 -20.14 6.43
N PHE A 138 14.81 -19.33 5.40
CA PHE A 138 15.60 -19.29 4.16
C PHE A 138 16.76 -18.29 4.22
N SER A 139 16.89 -17.54 5.33
CA SER A 139 17.97 -16.60 5.54
C SER A 139 19.21 -17.31 6.12
N PRO A 140 20.40 -17.14 5.52
CA PRO A 140 21.64 -17.72 6.05
C PRO A 140 22.12 -17.08 7.37
N ALA A 141 21.56 -15.93 7.79
CA ALA A 141 21.86 -15.31 9.08
C ALA A 141 20.72 -14.35 9.50
N PRO A 142 19.78 -14.77 10.37
CA PRO A 142 18.75 -13.87 10.87
C PRO A 142 19.37 -12.85 11.84
N ARG A 143 19.75 -11.67 11.34
CA ARG A 143 19.99 -10.50 12.19
C ARG A 143 18.66 -9.92 12.63
N MET A 144 18.08 -10.49 13.68
CA MET A 144 17.02 -9.83 14.43
C MET A 144 17.63 -8.69 15.24
N ALA A 145 17.33 -7.45 14.86
CA ALA A 145 17.56 -6.30 15.69
C ALA A 145 16.50 -6.26 16.81
N ARG A 146 16.93 -5.73 17.97
CA ARG A 146 16.19 -5.69 19.26
C ARG A 146 14.71 -5.35 19.11
N ASP A 147 13.91 -5.90 20.01
CA ASP A 147 12.51 -5.54 20.20
C ASP A 147 12.38 -4.03 20.43
N LEU A 148 11.60 -3.37 19.57
CA LEU A 148 11.20 -1.98 19.77
C LEU A 148 10.05 -1.91 20.80
N PRO A 149 9.97 -0.84 21.61
CA PRO A 149 8.90 -0.68 22.58
C PRO A 149 7.52 -0.67 21.88
N PRO A 150 6.48 -1.18 22.54
CA PRO A 150 5.14 -1.30 21.97
C PRO A 150 4.59 0.07 21.56
N ILE A 151 4.07 0.17 20.34
CA ILE A 151 3.35 1.37 19.89
C ILE A 151 2.07 1.48 20.71
N THR A 152 1.90 2.61 21.40
CA THR A 152 0.69 2.86 22.17
C THR A 152 -0.53 2.93 21.23
N ALA A 153 -1.65 2.32 21.66
CA ALA A 153 -2.90 2.29 20.90
C ALA A 153 -3.36 3.68 20.42
N ARG A 154 -3.01 4.75 21.16
CA ARG A 154 -3.30 6.14 20.81
C ARG A 154 -2.60 6.61 19.53
N LEU A 155 -1.32 6.26 19.33
CA LEU A 155 -0.61 6.61 18.10
C LEU A 155 -1.18 5.86 16.89
N ALA A 156 -1.57 4.61 17.09
CA ALA A 156 -2.25 3.78 16.09
C ALA A 156 -3.59 4.41 15.65
N ILE A 157 -4.45 4.78 16.60
CA ILE A 157 -5.75 5.42 16.32
C ILE A 157 -5.55 6.77 15.61
N ALA A 158 -4.59 7.59 16.05
CA ALA A 158 -4.32 8.88 15.42
C ALA A 158 -3.89 8.73 13.94
N GLY A 159 -3.07 7.71 13.62
CA GLY A 159 -2.72 7.39 12.24
C GLY A 159 -3.93 6.98 11.39
N LEU A 160 -4.82 6.15 11.96
CA LEU A 160 -6.04 5.71 11.31
C LEU A 160 -6.95 6.88 10.95
N VAL A 161 -7.17 7.80 11.89
CA VAL A 161 -8.01 8.99 11.70
C VAL A 161 -7.42 9.88 10.60
N LYS A 162 -6.10 10.09 10.59
CA LYS A 162 -5.44 10.88 9.54
C LYS A 162 -5.59 10.25 8.15
N ALA A 163 -5.39 8.94 8.03
CA ALA A 163 -5.57 8.23 6.77
C ALA A 163 -7.03 8.28 6.29
N TRP A 164 -7.99 8.09 7.20
CA TRP A 164 -9.41 8.19 6.92
C TRP A 164 -9.81 9.60 6.45
N LEU A 165 -9.32 10.65 7.10
CA LEU A 165 -9.55 12.04 6.70
C LEU A 165 -8.99 12.33 5.31
N LEU A 166 -7.77 11.87 5.02
CA LEU A 166 -7.13 12.08 3.73
C LEU A 166 -7.92 11.41 2.59
N LEU A 167 -8.29 10.14 2.78
CA LEU A 167 -9.08 9.37 1.81
C LEU A 167 -10.46 9.99 1.59
N THR A 168 -11.15 10.34 2.69
CA THR A 168 -12.49 10.92 2.62
C THR A 168 -12.46 12.29 1.96
N GLY A 169 -11.49 13.14 2.31
CA GLY A 169 -11.32 14.46 1.69
C GLY A 169 -10.98 14.37 0.21
N THR A 170 -10.10 13.45 -0.19
CA THR A 170 -9.74 13.22 -1.60
C THR A 170 -10.95 12.72 -2.39
N ALA A 171 -11.67 11.74 -1.87
CA ALA A 171 -12.88 11.23 -2.50
C ALA A 171 -13.96 12.32 -2.59
N ALA A 172 -14.23 13.04 -1.50
CA ALA A 172 -15.21 14.11 -1.47
C ALA A 172 -14.89 15.21 -2.49
N THR A 173 -13.62 15.57 -2.64
CA THR A 173 -13.17 16.55 -3.64
C THR A 173 -13.47 16.04 -5.05
N ALA A 174 -13.18 14.77 -5.35
CA ALA A 174 -13.51 14.17 -6.65
C ALA A 174 -15.03 14.11 -6.89
N PHE A 175 -15.81 13.65 -5.91
CA PHE A 175 -17.28 13.58 -5.98
C PHE A 175 -17.94 14.95 -6.10
N TYR A 176 -17.30 16.01 -5.64
CA TYR A 176 -17.81 17.38 -5.73
C TYR A 176 -17.38 18.07 -7.03
N ALA A 177 -16.10 17.98 -7.38
CA ALA A 177 -15.53 18.70 -8.52
C ALA A 177 -15.96 18.08 -9.86
N ILE A 178 -15.94 16.74 -9.97
CA ILE A 178 -16.19 16.08 -11.26
C ILE A 178 -17.62 16.38 -11.78
N PRO A 179 -18.71 16.21 -11.02
CA PRO A 179 -20.04 16.48 -11.55
C PRO A 179 -20.25 17.95 -11.92
N ARG A 180 -19.66 18.89 -11.16
CA ARG A 180 -19.75 20.33 -11.43
C ARG A 180 -19.05 20.77 -12.72
N LEU A 181 -18.18 19.95 -13.29
CA LEU A 181 -17.62 20.21 -14.62
C LEU A 181 -18.64 19.92 -15.74
N PHE A 182 -19.70 19.17 -15.45
CA PHE A 182 -20.70 18.73 -16.44
C PHE A 182 -22.10 19.25 -16.16
N THR A 183 -22.42 19.61 -14.91
CA THR A 183 -23.74 20.09 -14.50
C THR A 183 -23.64 21.33 -13.60
N ASP A 184 -24.47 22.34 -13.86
CA ASP A 184 -24.56 23.53 -13.00
C ASP A 184 -25.11 23.16 -11.61
N SER A 185 -25.97 22.15 -11.55
CA SER A 185 -26.44 21.53 -10.32
C SER A 185 -25.59 20.31 -9.98
N GLY A 186 -24.48 20.54 -9.28
CA GLY A 186 -23.70 19.47 -8.66
C GLY A 186 -24.39 18.90 -7.39
N PRO A 187 -24.01 17.69 -6.93
CA PRO A 187 -24.54 17.11 -5.70
C PRO A 187 -24.21 18.00 -4.47
N PRO A 188 -25.06 17.96 -3.43
CA PRO A 188 -24.82 18.74 -2.22
C PRO A 188 -23.52 18.30 -1.52
N LEU A 189 -22.73 19.26 -1.06
CA LEU A 189 -21.40 19.03 -0.47
C LEU A 189 -21.43 18.03 0.70
N VAL A 190 -22.48 18.06 1.51
CA VAL A 190 -22.69 17.12 2.62
C VAL A 190 -22.74 15.67 2.12
N PHE A 191 -23.38 15.42 0.98
CA PHE A 191 -23.46 14.09 0.37
C PHE A 191 -22.08 13.62 -0.12
N CYS A 192 -21.32 14.50 -0.79
CA CYS A 192 -19.98 14.20 -1.27
C CYS A 192 -19.01 13.83 -0.14
N ILE A 193 -19.19 14.36 1.08
CA ILE A 193 -18.35 14.05 2.24
C ILE A 193 -18.87 12.80 2.98
N MET A 194 -20.18 12.73 3.25
CA MET A 194 -20.78 11.66 4.06
C MET A 194 -20.69 10.29 3.38
N MET A 195 -20.93 10.23 2.07
CA MET A 195 -20.97 8.96 1.33
C MET A 195 -19.63 8.20 1.35
N PRO A 196 -18.49 8.80 0.98
CA PRO A 196 -17.18 8.16 1.15
C PRO A 196 -16.81 8.00 2.64
N GLY A 197 -17.11 8.98 3.49
CA GLY A 197 -16.76 8.95 4.91
C GLY A 197 -17.36 7.76 5.65
N MET A 198 -18.66 7.50 5.47
CA MET A 198 -19.36 6.35 6.05
C MET A 198 -18.87 5.03 5.45
N GLY A 199 -18.67 4.98 4.13
CA GLY A 199 -18.16 3.79 3.45
C GLY A 199 -16.78 3.36 3.99
N PHE A 200 -15.84 4.30 4.10
CA PHE A 200 -14.52 4.04 4.67
C PHE A 200 -14.56 3.71 6.16
N ALA A 201 -15.40 4.39 6.94
CA ALA A 201 -15.57 4.11 8.38
C ALA A 201 -16.09 2.69 8.61
N MET A 202 -17.11 2.27 7.87
CA MET A 202 -17.67 0.92 7.96
C MET A 202 -16.66 -0.16 7.55
N LEU A 203 -15.90 0.09 6.47
CA LEU A 203 -14.86 -0.84 6.02
C LEU A 203 -13.74 -1.01 7.06
N MET A 204 -13.38 0.07 7.77
CA MET A 204 -12.42 0.03 8.86
C MET A 204 -12.97 -0.70 10.09
N ALA A 205 -14.23 -0.49 10.46
CA ALA A 205 -14.89 -1.23 11.54
C ALA A 205 -14.95 -2.73 11.25
N LEU A 206 -15.33 -3.12 10.02
CA LEU A 206 -15.35 -4.52 9.60
C LEU A 206 -13.96 -5.16 9.62
N ARG A 207 -12.91 -4.41 9.27
CA ARG A 207 -11.52 -4.86 9.39
C ARG A 207 -11.10 -5.07 10.84
N TYR A 208 -11.52 -4.20 11.74
CA TYR A 208 -11.29 -4.33 13.18
C TYR A 208 -11.96 -5.58 13.76
N LEU A 209 -13.22 -5.84 13.37
CA LEU A 209 -14.00 -6.97 13.90
C LEU A 209 -13.56 -8.35 13.36
N ARG A 210 -12.99 -8.42 12.15
CA ARG A 210 -12.58 -9.70 11.52
C ARG A 210 -11.24 -10.25 12.00
N GLN A 211 -10.59 -9.64 12.98
CA GLN A 211 -9.29 -10.11 13.45
C GLN A 211 -9.42 -11.18 14.53
N PRO A 212 -8.71 -12.31 14.38
CA PRO A 212 -8.61 -13.30 15.45
C PRO A 212 -7.86 -12.65 16.62
N ARG A 213 -8.50 -12.70 17.80
CA ARG A 213 -7.89 -12.32 19.07
C ARG A 213 -6.81 -13.31 19.46
#